data_AF-A0ABD3NJF1-F1
#
_entry.id   AF-A0ABD3NJF1-F1
#
_cell.length_a   1.000
_cell.length_b   1.000
_cell.length_c   1.000
_cell.angle_alpha   90.00
_cell.angle_beta   90.00
_cell.angle_gamma   90.00
#
_symmetry.space_group_name_H-M   'P 1'
#
loop_
_entity.id
_entity.type
_entity.pdbx_description
1 polymer ?
#
loop_
_entity_poly.entity_id
_entity_poly.type
_entity_poly.pdbx_seq_one_letter_code
_entity_poly.pdbx_strand_id
1 'polypeptide(L)'
;MPSTAEYPLPKKARLSAPPAPPIHSTQELTTAQLYALSTRKHRDAARLAVHRARTERDRADLTHVQAQRWLQEANDNLTKMEDELREAQNEYLEARSLTARLMAGTAMTLEESEEENDVEENGSERPKSGRVGQKYKRAPLITDLLVEMARSGELVGGKKLHEANVDINERDRTKFVNAMVLVEELWTEEEELFLRSPPQEIAESIEELKIITAAIGERCLVKLNEWEGRDDPTPTPHQKPSIVSVGIRARKAFLDREMKKEVSEGVNGAEERKEEVDVEKEEIQVGEEV
;
A
#
# COMPACT_ATOMS: atom_id res chain seq x y z
N MET A 1 -0.66 -4.58 -46.47
CA MET A 1 0.07 -5.53 -47.33
C MET A 1 0.70 -4.77 -48.49
N PRO A 2 2.01 -4.48 -48.43
CA PRO A 2 2.80 -4.46 -49.65
C PRO A 2 3.98 -5.44 -49.57
N SER A 3 4.21 -6.02 -50.73
CA SER A 3 5.15 -7.08 -51.08
C SER A 3 6.60 -6.77 -50.65
N THR A 4 7.19 -7.65 -49.86
CA THR A 4 8.62 -7.68 -49.56
C THR A 4 9.39 -8.06 -50.81
N ALA A 5 10.00 -7.07 -51.45
CA ALA A 5 10.98 -7.28 -52.50
C ALA A 5 12.18 -8.09 -51.95
N GLU A 6 12.36 -9.30 -52.48
CA GLU A 6 13.57 -10.10 -52.29
C GLU A 6 14.76 -9.37 -52.90
N TYR A 7 15.59 -8.77 -52.06
CA TYR A 7 16.93 -8.37 -52.45
C TYR A 7 17.83 -9.61 -52.45
N PRO A 8 18.48 -9.98 -53.57
CA PRO A 8 19.41 -11.09 -53.58
C PRO A 8 20.63 -10.70 -52.74
N LEU A 9 20.87 -11.45 -51.67
CA LEU A 9 22.07 -11.32 -50.84
C LEU A 9 23.32 -11.41 -51.72
N PRO A 10 24.31 -10.52 -51.55
CA PRO A 10 25.56 -10.61 -52.29
C PRO A 10 26.24 -11.93 -51.93
N LYS A 11 26.53 -12.75 -52.95
CA LYS A 11 27.31 -13.99 -52.84
C LYS A 11 28.63 -13.62 -52.15
N LYS A 12 28.76 -13.99 -50.86
CA LYS A 12 30.00 -13.83 -50.11
C LYS A 12 31.09 -14.58 -50.88
N ALA A 13 31.98 -13.83 -51.52
CA ALA A 13 33.25 -14.38 -51.98
C ALA A 13 33.88 -15.07 -50.77
N ARG A 14 34.06 -16.40 -50.85
CA ARG A 14 34.94 -17.10 -49.93
C ARG A 14 36.34 -16.56 -50.23
N LEU A 15 36.72 -15.50 -49.52
CA LEU A 15 38.12 -15.17 -49.28
C LEU A 15 38.68 -16.40 -48.58
N SER A 16 39.28 -17.30 -49.37
CA SER A 16 40.06 -18.41 -48.84
C SER A 16 41.14 -17.78 -47.99
N ALA A 17 41.14 -18.09 -46.70
CA ALA A 17 42.23 -17.72 -45.82
C ALA A 17 43.55 -18.15 -46.47
N PRO A 18 44.58 -17.28 -46.50
CA PRO A 18 45.88 -17.65 -47.05
C PRO A 18 46.39 -18.92 -46.37
N PRO A 19 47.04 -19.84 -47.11
CA PRO A 19 47.59 -21.05 -46.53
C PRO A 19 48.58 -20.67 -45.42
N ALA A 20 48.40 -21.25 -44.24
CA ALA A 20 49.27 -21.00 -43.11
C ALA A 20 50.73 -21.36 -43.49
N PRO A 21 51.73 -20.57 -43.09
CA PRO A 21 53.13 -20.87 -43.38
C PRO A 21 53.49 -22.25 -42.82
N PRO A 22 54.37 -23.00 -43.50
CA PRO A 22 54.81 -24.31 -43.05
C PRO A 22 55.46 -24.18 -41.66
N ILE A 23 54.96 -24.97 -40.73
CA ILE A 23 55.39 -24.98 -39.33
C ILE A 23 56.65 -25.87 -39.26
N HIS A 24 57.80 -25.27 -38.95
CA HIS A 24 59.09 -25.99 -39.00
C HIS A 24 59.61 -26.38 -37.62
N SER A 25 58.94 -25.93 -36.55
CA SER A 25 59.27 -26.23 -35.15
C SER A 25 58.08 -26.78 -34.38
N THR A 26 58.32 -27.74 -33.48
CA THR A 26 57.28 -28.29 -32.59
C THR A 26 56.67 -27.21 -31.69
N GLN A 27 57.45 -26.20 -31.32
CA GLN A 27 56.99 -25.05 -30.53
C GLN A 27 55.99 -24.19 -31.31
N GLU A 28 56.27 -23.91 -32.58
CA GLU A 28 55.37 -23.15 -33.46
C GLU A 28 54.04 -23.88 -33.69
N LEU A 29 54.07 -25.21 -33.76
CA LEU A 29 52.87 -26.05 -33.88
C LEU A 29 51.99 -25.96 -32.65
N THR A 30 52.58 -26.09 -31.46
CA THR A 30 51.86 -25.92 -30.20
C THR A 30 51.27 -24.52 -30.05
N THR A 31 52.00 -23.48 -30.42
CA THR A 31 51.51 -22.10 -30.36
C THR A 31 50.34 -21.88 -31.33
N ALA A 32 50.45 -22.36 -32.57
CA ALA A 32 49.36 -22.28 -33.55
C ALA A 32 48.10 -23.04 -33.12
N GLN A 33 48.27 -24.22 -32.50
CA GLN A 33 47.16 -25.01 -31.95
C GLN A 33 46.47 -24.29 -30.78
N LEU A 34 47.23 -23.67 -29.88
CA LEU A 34 46.69 -22.88 -28.77
C LEU A 34 45.92 -21.64 -29.25
N TYR A 35 46.44 -20.93 -30.26
CA TYR A 35 45.72 -19.82 -30.90
C TYR A 35 44.43 -20.29 -31.59
N ALA A 36 44.43 -21.43 -32.28
CA ALA A 36 43.24 -22.00 -32.91
C ALA A 36 42.17 -22.43 -31.88
N LEU A 37 42.58 -23.01 -30.75
CA LEU A 37 41.67 -23.38 -29.67
C LEU A 37 41.09 -22.15 -28.97
N SER A 38 41.93 -21.14 -28.72
CA SER A 38 41.51 -19.85 -28.13
C SER A 38 40.47 -19.14 -29.00
N THR A 39 40.73 -19.01 -30.30
CA THR A 39 39.80 -18.37 -31.25
C THR A 39 38.47 -19.12 -31.37
N ARG A 40 38.48 -20.46 -31.31
CA ARG A 40 37.27 -21.28 -31.27
C ARG A 40 36.46 -21.02 -29.99
N LYS A 41 37.13 -20.97 -28.82
CA LYS A 41 36.49 -20.64 -27.54
C LYS A 41 35.85 -19.25 -27.56
N HIS A 42 36.52 -18.25 -28.11
CA HIS A 42 35.96 -16.90 -28.26
C HIS A 42 34.76 -16.86 -29.22
N ARG A 43 34.81 -17.61 -30.32
CA ARG A 43 33.69 -17.74 -31.26
C ARG A 43 32.46 -18.38 -30.62
N ASP A 44 32.66 -19.45 -29.84
CA ASP A 44 31.55 -20.13 -29.18
C ASP A 44 30.99 -19.29 -28.02
N ALA A 45 31.84 -18.56 -27.28
CA ALA A 45 31.40 -17.56 -26.30
C ALA A 45 30.57 -16.44 -26.94
N ALA A 46 30.97 -15.93 -28.12
CA ALA A 46 30.22 -14.91 -28.84
C ALA A 46 28.84 -15.43 -29.31
N ARG A 47 28.75 -16.70 -29.75
CA ARG A 47 27.47 -17.32 -30.11
C ARG A 47 26.54 -17.47 -28.92
N LEU A 48 27.07 -17.88 -27.76
CA LEU A 48 26.29 -17.96 -26.52
C LEU A 48 25.80 -16.58 -26.08
N ALA A 49 26.65 -15.54 -26.18
CA ALA A 49 26.26 -14.17 -25.87
C ALA A 49 25.11 -13.67 -26.78
N VAL A 50 25.18 -13.96 -28.09
CA VAL A 50 24.09 -13.63 -29.03
C VAL A 50 22.80 -14.37 -28.69
N HIS A 51 22.88 -15.64 -28.29
CA HIS A 51 21.69 -16.39 -27.85
C HIS A 51 21.08 -15.80 -26.58
N ARG A 52 21.90 -15.46 -25.57
CA ARG A 52 21.43 -14.82 -24.34
C ARG A 52 20.75 -13.48 -24.63
N ALA A 53 21.40 -12.62 -25.43
CA ALA A 53 20.84 -11.34 -25.82
C ALA A 53 19.50 -11.46 -26.56
N ARG A 54 19.32 -12.50 -27.39
CA ARG A 54 18.03 -12.80 -28.02
C ARG A 54 16.98 -13.21 -27.00
N THR A 55 17.30 -14.13 -26.10
CA THR A 55 16.36 -14.55 -25.06
C THR A 55 15.98 -13.43 -24.10
N GLU A 56 16.92 -12.51 -23.81
CA GLU A 56 16.65 -11.33 -23.00
C GLU A 56 15.77 -10.33 -23.73
N ARG A 57 16.02 -10.11 -25.03
CA ARG A 57 15.16 -9.30 -25.89
C ARG A 57 13.73 -9.86 -25.95
N ASP A 58 13.58 -11.17 -26.18
CA ASP A 58 12.26 -11.80 -26.27
C ASP A 58 11.49 -11.68 -24.94
N ARG A 59 12.20 -11.77 -23.80
CA ARG A 59 11.61 -11.49 -22.47
C ARG A 59 11.20 -10.03 -22.33
N ALA A 60 12.05 -9.09 -22.74
CA ALA A 60 11.74 -7.67 -22.69
C ALA A 60 10.50 -7.34 -23.55
N ASP A 61 10.42 -7.89 -24.75
CA ASP A 61 9.27 -7.71 -25.66
C ASP A 61 7.97 -8.24 -25.03
N LEU A 62 8.01 -9.41 -24.38
CA LEU A 62 6.85 -9.95 -23.64
C LEU A 62 6.43 -9.03 -22.49
N THR A 63 7.38 -8.57 -21.68
CA THR A 63 7.08 -7.66 -20.55
C THR A 63 6.53 -6.33 -21.02
N HIS A 64 7.01 -5.81 -22.16
CA HIS A 64 6.51 -4.58 -22.76
C HIS A 64 5.07 -4.73 -23.26
N VAL A 65 4.75 -5.85 -23.93
CA VAL A 65 3.37 -6.14 -24.36
C VAL A 65 2.43 -6.27 -23.16
N GLN A 66 2.87 -6.91 -22.08
CA GLN A 66 2.08 -7.01 -20.85
C GLN A 66 1.83 -5.64 -20.22
N ALA A 67 2.87 -4.81 -20.12
CA ALA A 67 2.74 -3.44 -19.61
C ALA A 67 1.79 -2.59 -20.47
N GLN A 68 1.86 -2.71 -21.80
CA GLN A 68 0.93 -2.03 -22.70
C GLN A 68 -0.52 -2.46 -22.49
N ARG A 69 -0.78 -3.75 -22.27
CA ARG A 69 -2.14 -4.24 -21.96
C ARG A 69 -2.67 -3.67 -20.66
N TRP A 70 -1.86 -3.64 -19.60
CA TRP A 70 -2.27 -3.04 -18.33
C TRP A 70 -2.55 -1.54 -18.45
N LEU A 71 -1.74 -0.81 -19.23
CA LEU A 71 -2.01 0.61 -19.51
C LEU A 71 -3.31 0.81 -20.31
N GLN A 72 -3.57 -0.06 -21.29
CA GLN A 72 -4.82 -0.04 -22.05
C GLN A 72 -6.03 -0.27 -21.13
N GLU A 73 -5.97 -1.29 -20.27
CA GLU A 73 -7.05 -1.63 -19.34
C GLU A 73 -7.27 -0.53 -18.29
N ALA A 74 -6.20 0.10 -17.79
CA ALA A 74 -6.29 1.24 -16.89
C ALA A 74 -6.96 2.45 -17.57
N ASN A 75 -6.61 2.74 -18.82
CA ASN A 75 -7.27 3.80 -19.60
C ASN A 75 -8.75 3.50 -19.85
N ASP A 76 -9.09 2.25 -20.19
CA ASP A 76 -10.48 1.83 -20.39
C ASP A 76 -11.31 1.90 -19.11
N ASN A 77 -10.69 1.71 -17.93
CA ASN A 77 -11.37 1.89 -16.65
C ASN A 77 -11.52 3.38 -16.28
N LEU A 78 -10.52 4.22 -16.61
CA LEU A 78 -10.62 5.66 -16.43
C LEU A 78 -11.78 6.25 -17.24
N THR A 79 -11.91 5.87 -18.51
CA THR A 79 -13.02 6.35 -19.35
C THR A 79 -14.38 5.93 -18.81
N LYS A 80 -14.53 4.71 -18.31
CA LYS A 80 -15.76 4.27 -17.63
C LYS A 80 -16.07 5.11 -16.40
N MET A 81 -15.08 5.38 -15.56
CA MET A 81 -15.29 6.22 -14.37
C MET A 81 -15.65 7.67 -14.75
N GLU A 82 -15.08 8.21 -15.82
CA GLU A 82 -15.45 9.54 -16.34
C GLU A 82 -16.90 9.57 -16.83
N ASP A 83 -17.36 8.52 -17.50
CA ASP A 83 -18.75 8.37 -17.95
C ASP A 83 -19.70 8.22 -16.75
N GLU A 84 -19.38 7.38 -15.77
CA GLU A 84 -20.16 7.22 -14.53
C GLU A 84 -20.27 8.53 -13.75
N LEU A 85 -19.18 9.30 -13.65
CA LEU A 85 -19.19 10.63 -13.02
C LEU A 85 -20.10 11.60 -13.77
N ARG A 86 -20.11 11.55 -15.11
CA ARG A 86 -20.96 12.39 -15.94
C ARG A 86 -22.44 12.04 -15.76
N GLU A 87 -22.77 10.76 -15.69
CA GLU A 87 -24.13 10.27 -15.41
C GLU A 87 -24.59 10.69 -14.02
N ALA A 88 -23.78 10.46 -12.98
CA ALA A 88 -24.10 10.89 -11.62
C ALA A 88 -24.29 12.41 -11.50
N GLN A 89 -23.51 13.20 -12.25
CA GLN A 89 -23.69 14.65 -12.30
C GLN A 89 -25.01 15.05 -12.98
N ASN A 90 -25.42 14.36 -14.04
CA ASN A 90 -26.70 14.60 -14.70
C ASN A 90 -27.86 14.24 -13.77
N GLU A 91 -27.80 13.10 -13.08
CA GLU A 91 -28.80 12.69 -12.08
C GLU A 91 -28.91 13.72 -10.94
N TYR A 92 -27.77 14.22 -10.46
CA TYR A 92 -27.77 15.28 -9.45
C TYR A 92 -28.45 16.56 -9.94
N LEU A 93 -28.18 16.99 -11.18
CA LEU A 93 -28.83 18.16 -11.77
C LEU A 93 -30.34 17.95 -11.96
N GLU A 94 -30.75 16.75 -12.36
CA GLU A 94 -32.16 16.38 -12.48
C GLU A 94 -32.86 16.42 -11.11
N ALA A 95 -32.29 15.79 -10.09
CA ALA A 95 -32.80 15.79 -8.72
C ALA A 95 -32.89 17.21 -8.13
N ARG A 96 -31.88 18.05 -8.42
CA ARG A 96 -31.90 19.46 -8.04
C ARG A 96 -33.03 20.22 -8.74
N SER A 97 -33.26 19.98 -10.03
CA SER A 97 -34.36 20.59 -10.78
C SER A 97 -35.74 20.17 -10.26
N LEU A 98 -35.88 18.92 -9.83
CA LEU A 98 -37.12 18.40 -9.24
C LEU A 98 -37.37 19.04 -7.87
N THR A 99 -36.33 19.16 -7.05
CA THR A 99 -36.44 19.82 -5.74
C THR A 99 -36.80 21.30 -5.89
N ALA A 100 -36.17 22.01 -6.84
CA ALA A 100 -36.53 23.40 -7.14
C ALA A 100 -37.99 23.55 -7.60
N ARG A 101 -38.48 22.63 -8.44
CA ARG A 101 -39.89 22.59 -8.86
C ARG A 101 -40.85 22.31 -7.70
N LEU A 102 -40.51 21.38 -6.82
CA LEU A 102 -41.32 21.08 -5.62
C LEU A 102 -41.38 22.30 -4.69
N MET A 103 -40.26 23.00 -4.48
CA MET A 103 -40.21 24.21 -3.64
C MET A 103 -41.01 25.37 -4.26
N ALA A 104 -40.94 25.55 -5.58
CA ALA A 104 -41.76 26.55 -6.27
C ALA A 104 -43.25 26.20 -6.28
N GLY A 105 -43.59 24.90 -6.41
CA GLY A 105 -44.97 24.42 -6.30
C GLY A 105 -45.54 24.54 -4.89
N THR A 106 -44.73 24.30 -3.85
CA THR A 106 -45.14 24.51 -2.46
C THR A 106 -45.29 25.99 -2.11
N ALA A 107 -44.49 26.88 -2.71
CA ALA A 107 -44.66 28.33 -2.59
C ALA A 107 -45.97 28.82 -3.22
N MET A 108 -46.47 28.18 -4.29
CA MET A 108 -47.77 28.53 -4.89
C MET A 108 -48.98 27.95 -4.15
N THR A 109 -48.80 26.98 -3.25
CA THR A 109 -49.87 26.46 -2.37
C THR A 109 -49.93 27.15 -1.01
N LEU A 110 -49.02 28.10 -0.73
CA LEU A 110 -48.91 28.78 0.57
C LEU A 110 -49.33 30.26 0.51
N GLU A 111 -50.15 30.67 -0.46
CA GLU A 111 -50.80 32.00 -0.51
C GLU A 111 -52.33 31.94 -0.31
N GLU A 112 -52.93 30.76 -0.08
CA GLU A 112 -54.33 30.62 0.34
C GLU A 112 -54.41 29.78 1.62
N SER A 113 -54.22 30.41 2.79
CA SER A 113 -54.80 29.98 4.08
C SER A 113 -54.27 30.84 5.22
N GLU A 114 -54.70 32.10 5.26
CA GLU A 114 -54.88 32.79 6.54
C GLU A 114 -56.33 32.57 6.97
N GLU A 115 -56.58 31.72 7.97
CA GLU A 115 -57.67 31.89 8.92
C GLU A 115 -57.51 30.92 10.12
N GLU A 116 -57.75 31.47 11.30
CA GLU A 116 -57.68 30.87 12.63
C GLU A 116 -58.47 29.56 12.77
N ASN A 117 -57.97 28.64 13.60
CA ASN A 117 -58.71 28.14 14.77
C ASN A 117 -57.84 27.25 15.66
N ASP A 118 -57.80 27.62 16.95
CA ASP A 118 -57.43 26.75 18.06
C ASP A 118 -58.37 25.55 18.16
N VAL A 119 -57.82 24.39 18.58
CA VAL A 119 -58.36 23.46 19.60
C VAL A 119 -57.37 22.29 19.73
N GLU A 120 -56.95 22.03 20.97
CA GLU A 120 -56.04 20.96 21.40
C GLU A 120 -56.60 19.54 21.18
N GLU A 121 -55.71 18.52 21.14
CA GLU A 121 -55.73 17.37 22.08
C GLU A 121 -54.69 16.28 21.70
N ASN A 122 -53.71 16.10 22.60
CA ASN A 122 -52.93 14.90 22.96
C ASN A 122 -52.43 13.85 21.93
N GLY A 123 -51.12 13.56 22.00
CA GLY A 123 -50.68 12.16 21.99
C GLY A 123 -49.24 11.85 21.56
N SER A 124 -48.34 11.73 22.53
CA SER A 124 -47.07 10.95 22.49
C SER A 124 -45.81 11.66 21.99
N GLU A 125 -45.39 12.69 22.72
CA GLU A 125 -43.98 13.09 22.76
C GLU A 125 -43.18 12.14 23.67
N ARG A 126 -42.30 11.34 23.07
CA ARG A 126 -41.13 10.81 23.78
C ARG A 126 -40.21 11.98 24.13
N PRO A 127 -39.62 12.04 25.33
CA PRO A 127 -38.82 13.19 25.75
C PRO A 127 -37.57 13.29 24.88
N LYS A 128 -37.55 14.30 24.01
CA LYS A 128 -36.33 14.83 23.40
C LYS A 128 -35.49 15.41 24.53
N SER A 129 -34.46 14.68 24.96
CA SER A 129 -33.43 15.26 25.81
C SER A 129 -32.74 16.36 25.00
N GLY A 130 -33.11 17.61 25.28
CA GLY A 130 -32.40 18.79 24.80
C GLY A 130 -30.99 18.81 25.40
N ARG A 131 -30.03 18.20 24.70
CA ARG A 131 -28.63 18.61 24.80
C ARG A 131 -28.39 19.64 23.71
N VAL A 132 -28.24 20.89 24.15
CA VAL A 132 -27.68 21.99 23.38
C VAL A 132 -26.48 21.45 22.58
N GLY A 133 -26.62 21.46 21.26
CA GLY A 133 -25.69 20.86 20.32
C GLY A 133 -24.33 21.55 20.36
N GLN A 134 -23.41 21.04 21.18
CA GLN A 134 -22.00 21.11 20.85
C GLN A 134 -21.85 20.38 19.53
N LYS A 135 -21.62 21.12 18.44
CA LYS A 135 -21.15 20.54 17.18
C LYS A 135 -19.91 19.71 17.52
N TYR A 136 -20.04 18.39 17.53
CA TYR A 136 -18.89 17.50 17.75
C TYR A 136 -17.86 17.87 16.68
N LYS A 137 -16.74 18.48 17.10
CA LYS A 137 -15.60 18.68 16.21
C LYS A 137 -15.26 17.30 15.65
N ARG A 138 -15.24 17.18 14.32
CA ARG A 138 -14.86 15.94 13.64
C ARG A 138 -13.50 15.50 14.20
N ALA A 139 -13.38 14.22 14.54
CA ALA A 139 -12.12 13.70 15.06
C ALA A 139 -10.98 14.03 14.09
N PRO A 140 -9.81 14.48 14.58
CA PRO A 140 -8.70 14.84 13.70
C PRO A 140 -8.22 13.63 12.91
N LEU A 141 -7.78 13.87 11.68
CA LEU A 141 -7.16 12.84 10.85
C LEU A 141 -5.69 12.69 11.23
N ILE A 142 -5.17 11.47 11.10
CA ILE A 142 -3.76 11.16 11.32
C ILE A 142 -2.90 11.97 10.35
N THR A 143 -3.34 12.09 9.09
CA THR A 143 -2.68 12.89 8.05
C THR A 143 -2.44 14.33 8.49
N ASP A 144 -3.49 14.97 9.00
CA ASP A 144 -3.45 16.39 9.37
C ASP A 144 -2.52 16.60 10.58
N LEU A 145 -2.55 15.69 11.55
CA LEU A 145 -1.65 15.73 12.69
C LEU A 145 -0.20 15.51 12.32
N LEU A 146 0.11 14.55 11.44
CA LEU A 146 1.47 14.31 11.00
C LEU A 146 2.03 15.53 10.27
N VAL A 147 1.22 16.17 9.43
CA VAL A 147 1.58 17.44 8.78
C VAL A 147 1.84 18.53 9.81
N GLU A 148 0.98 18.67 10.82
CA GLU A 148 1.14 19.68 11.88
C GLU A 148 2.43 19.47 12.69
N MET A 149 2.69 18.24 13.14
CA MET A 149 3.88 17.89 13.92
C MET A 149 5.19 18.04 13.14
N ALA A 150 5.17 17.66 11.86
CA ALA A 150 6.29 17.85 10.94
C ALA A 150 6.61 19.35 10.77
N ARG A 151 5.58 20.17 10.56
CA ARG A 151 5.75 21.62 10.38
C ARG A 151 6.17 22.35 11.66
N SER A 152 5.73 21.90 12.84
CA SER A 152 6.14 22.50 14.10
C SER A 152 7.56 22.08 14.51
N GLY A 153 8.13 21.05 13.88
CA GLY A 153 9.44 20.50 14.21
C GLY A 153 9.44 19.61 15.45
N GLU A 154 8.27 19.15 15.89
CA GLU A 154 8.14 18.37 17.13
C GLU A 154 8.85 17.00 17.04
N LEU A 155 9.12 16.54 15.81
CA LEU A 155 9.68 15.21 15.50
C LEU A 155 11.21 15.19 15.35
N VAL A 156 11.87 16.36 15.23
CA VAL A 156 13.30 16.51 14.86
C VAL A 156 14.27 15.97 15.93
N GLY A 157 13.80 15.70 17.14
CA GLY A 157 14.62 15.28 18.27
C GLY A 157 14.62 13.78 18.60
N GLY A 158 14.17 12.90 17.70
CA GLY A 158 14.05 11.47 18.02
C GLY A 158 12.90 11.14 18.97
N LYS A 159 12.06 12.12 19.32
CA LYS A 159 10.86 11.92 20.14
C LYS A 159 9.93 10.91 19.47
N LYS A 160 9.26 10.10 20.28
CA LYS A 160 8.22 9.20 19.79
C LYS A 160 6.97 10.00 19.42
N LEU A 161 6.26 9.58 18.37
CA LEU A 161 5.07 10.25 17.85
C LEU A 161 3.98 10.40 18.93
N HIS A 162 3.78 9.37 19.76
CA HIS A 162 2.77 9.40 20.81
C HIS A 162 3.11 10.33 21.99
N GLU A 163 4.37 10.77 22.09
CA GLU A 163 4.86 11.74 23.08
C GLU A 163 4.82 13.18 22.56
N ALA A 164 4.49 13.38 21.28
CA ALA A 164 4.43 14.72 20.69
C ALA A 164 3.41 15.61 21.40
N ASN A 165 3.76 16.89 21.51
CA ASN A 165 2.94 17.90 22.17
C ASN A 165 1.89 18.44 21.20
N VAL A 166 0.82 17.67 21.04
CA VAL A 166 -0.31 17.99 20.16
C VAL A 166 -1.54 18.29 21.01
N ASP A 167 -2.29 19.34 20.64
CA ASP A 167 -3.55 19.70 21.29
C ASP A 167 -4.66 18.69 20.92
N ILE A 168 -4.83 17.70 21.79
CA ILE A 168 -5.80 16.62 21.64
C ILE A 168 -6.65 16.57 22.89
N ASN A 169 -7.96 16.45 22.71
CA ASN A 169 -8.89 16.23 23.81
C ASN A 169 -8.42 15.09 24.71
N GLU A 170 -8.42 15.29 26.02
CA GLU A 170 -7.96 14.30 27.01
C GLU A 170 -8.66 12.93 26.86
N ARG A 171 -9.95 12.93 26.49
CA ARG A 171 -10.75 11.71 26.22
C ARG A 171 -10.26 10.89 25.02
N ASP A 172 -9.54 11.51 24.10
CA ASP A 172 -9.01 10.90 22.89
C ASP A 172 -7.51 10.63 22.99
N ARG A 173 -6.84 11.04 24.08
CA ARG A 173 -5.40 10.85 24.26
C ARG A 173 -4.97 9.39 24.19
N THR A 174 -5.73 8.47 24.78
CA THR A 174 -5.44 7.04 24.69
C THR A 174 -5.58 6.51 23.27
N LYS A 175 -6.56 7.00 22.50
CA LYS A 175 -6.77 6.63 21.09
C LYS A 175 -5.64 7.20 20.23
N PHE A 176 -5.21 8.43 20.52
CA PHE A 176 -4.04 9.05 19.91
C PHE A 176 -2.78 8.24 20.11
N VAL A 177 -2.48 7.84 21.35
CA VAL A 177 -1.29 7.02 21.64
C VAL A 177 -1.31 5.73 20.82
N ASN A 178 -2.42 4.99 20.83
CA ASN A 178 -2.53 3.75 20.05
C ASN A 178 -2.42 3.98 18.54
N ALA A 179 -2.99 5.07 18.02
CA ALA A 179 -2.89 5.41 16.61
C ALA A 179 -1.46 5.78 16.21
N MET A 180 -0.74 6.56 17.03
CA MET A 180 0.63 6.94 16.77
C MET A 180 1.61 5.77 16.89
N VAL A 181 1.41 4.88 17.86
CA VAL A 181 2.20 3.63 17.96
C VAL A 181 2.01 2.79 16.71
N LEU A 182 0.79 2.69 16.17
CA LEU A 182 0.55 2.01 14.90
C LEU A 182 1.28 2.70 13.73
N VAL A 183 1.29 4.03 13.69
CA VAL A 183 2.04 4.77 12.66
C VAL A 183 3.53 4.46 12.76
N GLU A 184 4.09 4.46 13.98
CA GLU A 184 5.50 4.10 14.23
C GLU A 184 5.84 2.67 13.81
N GLU A 185 4.89 1.72 13.93
CA GLU A 185 5.07 0.34 13.43
C GLU A 185 5.08 0.24 11.90
N LEU A 186 4.51 1.22 11.18
CA LEU A 186 4.19 1.09 9.75
C LEU A 186 4.90 2.06 8.81
N TRP A 187 5.43 3.18 9.31
CA TRP A 187 6.22 4.08 8.49
C TRP A 187 7.54 3.41 8.05
N THR A 188 8.05 3.78 6.88
CA THR A 188 9.36 3.29 6.43
C THR A 188 10.49 4.12 7.03
N GLU A 189 11.71 3.59 6.99
CA GLU A 189 12.91 4.34 7.44
C GLU A 189 13.07 5.66 6.67
N GLU A 190 12.76 5.68 5.38
CA GLU A 190 12.81 6.89 4.53
C GLU A 190 11.77 7.93 4.95
N GLU A 191 10.55 7.50 5.26
CA GLU A 191 9.47 8.38 5.69
C GLU A 191 9.71 8.92 7.10
N GLU A 192 10.23 8.09 8.00
CA GLU A 192 10.66 8.54 9.32
C GLU A 192 11.76 9.60 9.18
N LEU A 193 12.78 9.35 8.35
CA LEU A 193 13.85 10.32 8.11
C LEU A 193 13.31 11.64 7.57
N PHE A 194 12.38 11.58 6.60
CA PHE A 194 11.74 12.76 6.03
C PHE A 194 10.89 13.52 7.05
N LEU A 195 10.04 12.85 7.82
CA LEU A 195 9.17 13.48 8.83
C LEU A 195 9.96 14.08 9.99
N ARG A 196 11.19 13.63 10.22
CA ARG A 196 12.11 14.17 11.23
C ARG A 196 13.10 15.20 10.67
N SER A 197 13.02 15.54 9.38
CA SER A 197 13.85 16.58 8.78
C SER A 197 13.55 17.97 9.37
N PRO A 198 14.49 18.93 9.28
CA PRO A 198 14.27 20.29 9.76
C PRO A 198 13.01 20.92 9.14
N PRO A 199 12.23 21.72 9.89
CA PRO A 199 10.98 22.32 9.39
C PRO A 199 11.16 23.16 8.12
N GLN A 200 12.37 23.71 7.90
CA GLN A 200 12.73 24.45 6.69
C GLN A 200 12.72 23.54 5.45
N GLU A 201 13.31 22.35 5.54
CA GLU A 201 13.30 21.36 4.45
C GLU A 201 11.88 20.86 4.19
N ILE A 202 11.12 20.62 5.25
CA ILE A 202 9.70 20.22 5.17
C ILE A 202 8.85 21.31 4.50
N ALA A 203 9.16 22.59 4.75
CA ALA A 203 8.45 23.71 4.14
C ALA A 203 8.72 23.83 2.63
N GLU A 204 9.92 23.47 2.18
CA GLU A 204 10.28 23.42 0.75
C GLU A 204 9.57 22.25 0.03
N SER A 205 9.33 21.14 0.73
CA SER A 205 8.72 19.91 0.20
C SER A 205 7.31 19.61 0.75
N ILE A 206 6.45 20.62 0.87
CA ILE A 206 5.14 20.44 1.52
C ILE A 206 4.20 19.47 0.77
N GLU A 207 4.34 19.35 -0.54
CA GLU A 207 3.50 18.44 -1.33
C GLU A 207 3.93 16.98 -1.13
N GLU A 208 5.22 16.73 -1.03
CA GLU A 208 5.78 15.44 -0.67
C GLU A 208 5.34 15.03 0.74
N LEU A 209 5.35 15.97 1.70
CA LEU A 209 4.81 15.73 3.04
C LEU A 209 3.34 15.27 3.01
N LYS A 210 2.49 15.88 2.18
CA LYS A 210 1.08 15.46 2.08
C LYS A 210 0.94 14.07 1.46
N ILE A 211 1.74 13.76 0.45
CA ILE A 211 1.74 12.44 -0.20
C ILE A 211 2.17 11.36 0.79
N ILE A 212 3.29 11.58 1.50
CA ILE A 212 3.82 10.65 2.50
C ILE A 212 2.81 10.43 3.63
N THR A 213 2.28 11.52 4.21
CA THR A 213 1.32 11.39 5.32
C THR A 213 0.02 10.72 4.89
N ALA A 214 -0.46 10.95 3.65
CA ALA A 214 -1.59 10.23 3.09
C ALA A 214 -1.30 8.73 2.92
N ALA A 215 -0.13 8.37 2.38
CA ALA A 215 0.29 6.98 2.21
C ALA A 215 0.41 6.24 3.56
N ILE A 216 0.94 6.90 4.59
CA ILE A 216 0.98 6.37 5.97
C ILE A 216 -0.45 6.12 6.48
N GLY A 217 -1.34 7.10 6.30
CA GLY A 217 -2.74 6.99 6.71
C GLY A 217 -3.46 5.82 6.02
N GLU A 218 -3.21 5.61 4.73
CA GLU A 218 -3.74 4.50 3.95
C GLU A 218 -3.20 3.15 4.43
N ARG A 219 -1.87 3.03 4.62
CA ARG A 219 -1.25 1.81 5.17
C ARG A 219 -1.80 1.44 6.54
N CYS A 220 -2.06 2.42 7.40
CA CYS A 220 -2.71 2.16 8.68
C CYS A 220 -4.09 1.50 8.50
N LEU A 221 -4.90 1.97 7.54
CA LEU A 221 -6.22 1.40 7.28
C LEU A 221 -6.13 0.00 6.66
N VAL A 222 -5.23 -0.20 5.69
CA VAL A 222 -4.95 -1.50 5.07
C VAL A 222 -4.57 -2.51 6.15
N LYS A 223 -3.57 -2.17 6.98
CA LYS A 223 -3.07 -3.07 8.02
C LYS A 223 -4.15 -3.44 9.03
N LEU A 224 -4.97 -2.48 9.44
CA LEU A 224 -6.10 -2.76 10.34
C LEU A 224 -7.16 -3.64 9.68
N ASN A 225 -7.44 -3.46 8.38
CA ASN A 225 -8.37 -4.32 7.64
C ASN A 225 -7.83 -5.76 7.54
N GLU A 226 -6.51 -5.94 7.34
CA GLU A 226 -5.86 -7.25 7.36
C GLU A 226 -6.01 -7.93 8.73
N TRP A 227 -5.75 -7.20 9.83
CA TRP A 227 -5.87 -7.75 11.18
C TRP A 227 -7.31 -8.09 11.58
N GLU A 228 -8.28 -7.40 11.00
CA GLU A 228 -9.70 -7.71 11.15
C GLU A 228 -10.16 -8.90 10.29
N GLY A 229 -9.28 -9.44 9.44
CA GLY A 229 -9.56 -10.60 8.61
C GLY A 229 -10.45 -10.30 7.41
N ARG A 230 -10.38 -9.09 6.84
CA ARG A 230 -11.04 -8.81 5.56
C ARG A 230 -10.32 -9.52 4.42
N ASP A 231 -11.10 -10.12 3.52
CA ASP A 231 -10.58 -10.77 2.31
C ASP A 231 -9.89 -9.77 1.38
N ASP A 232 -10.48 -8.57 1.23
CA ASP A 232 -9.86 -7.42 0.58
C ASP A 232 -9.49 -6.37 1.65
N PRO A 233 -8.19 -6.15 1.91
CA PRO A 233 -7.75 -5.18 2.90
C PRO A 233 -7.80 -3.73 2.40
N THR A 234 -8.13 -3.49 1.12
CA THR A 234 -8.18 -2.15 0.54
C THR A 234 -9.18 -1.25 1.28
N PRO A 235 -8.82 -0.01 1.67
CA PRO A 235 -9.71 0.88 2.39
C PRO A 235 -10.88 1.31 1.52
N THR A 236 -12.09 1.31 2.08
CA THR A 236 -13.27 1.81 1.35
C THR A 236 -13.32 3.34 1.39
N PRO A 237 -14.00 4.01 0.43
CA PRO A 237 -14.09 5.48 0.38
C PRO A 237 -14.66 6.14 1.66
N HIS A 238 -15.39 5.38 2.47
CA HIS A 238 -15.97 5.85 3.73
C HIS A 238 -15.01 5.72 4.91
N GLN A 239 -13.98 4.87 4.82
CA GLN A 239 -12.98 4.72 5.86
C GLN A 239 -12.04 5.92 5.85
N LYS A 240 -11.98 6.63 6.98
CA LYS A 240 -11.05 7.74 7.17
C LYS A 240 -10.04 7.38 8.25
N PRO A 241 -8.75 7.69 8.07
CA PRO A 241 -7.70 7.43 9.04
C PRO A 241 -7.78 8.48 10.17
N SER A 242 -8.87 8.48 10.92
CA SER A 242 -9.02 9.35 12.09
C SER A 242 -8.37 8.72 13.31
N ILE A 243 -7.86 9.55 14.21
CA ILE A 243 -7.23 9.10 15.46
C ILE A 243 -8.17 8.20 16.26
N VAL A 244 -9.45 8.55 16.29
CA VAL A 244 -10.46 7.81 17.07
C VAL A 244 -10.71 6.44 16.46
N SER A 245 -10.99 6.38 15.15
CA SER A 245 -11.27 5.10 14.46
C SER A 245 -10.06 4.18 14.45
N VAL A 246 -8.88 4.70 14.09
CA VAL A 246 -7.64 3.94 14.03
C VAL A 246 -7.21 3.53 15.43
N GLY A 247 -7.23 4.44 16.40
CA GLY A 247 -6.80 4.16 17.77
C GLY A 247 -7.64 3.08 18.48
N ILE A 248 -8.95 3.04 18.25
CA ILE A 248 -9.82 1.99 18.78
C ILE A 248 -9.48 0.62 18.17
N ARG A 249 -9.32 0.57 16.85
CA ARG A 249 -9.02 -0.66 16.11
C ARG A 249 -7.62 -1.19 16.44
N ALA A 250 -6.63 -0.29 16.48
CA ALA A 250 -5.24 -0.59 16.85
C ALA A 250 -5.17 -1.17 18.27
N ARG A 251 -5.86 -0.56 19.25
CA ARG A 251 -5.92 -1.09 20.61
C ARG A 251 -6.43 -2.54 20.65
N LYS A 252 -7.51 -2.83 19.91
CA LYS A 252 -8.05 -4.20 19.86
C LYS A 252 -7.01 -5.16 19.31
N ALA A 253 -6.37 -4.81 18.20
CA ALA A 253 -5.35 -5.65 17.59
C ALA A 253 -4.11 -5.85 18.48
N PHE A 254 -3.66 -4.82 19.20
CA PHE A 254 -2.55 -4.94 20.13
C PHE A 254 -2.87 -5.87 21.30
N LEU A 255 -4.07 -5.77 21.88
CA LEU A 255 -4.52 -6.68 22.93
C LEU A 255 -4.65 -8.12 22.42
N ASP A 256 -5.20 -8.32 21.22
CA ASP A 256 -5.32 -9.65 20.62
C ASP A 256 -3.95 -10.29 20.36
N ARG A 257 -2.93 -9.49 20.02
CA ARG A 257 -1.53 -9.93 19.85
C ARG A 257 -0.88 -10.30 21.18
N GLU A 258 -1.08 -9.47 22.20
CA GLU A 258 -0.55 -9.70 23.54
C GLU A 258 -1.12 -11.00 24.13
N MET A 259 -2.44 -11.23 24.02
CA MET A 259 -3.06 -12.48 24.45
C MET A 259 -2.54 -13.70 23.67
N LYS A 260 -2.36 -13.59 22.35
CA LYS A 260 -1.78 -14.68 21.55
C LYS A 260 -0.34 -14.99 21.96
N LYS A 261 0.43 -13.96 22.31
CA LYS A 261 1.80 -14.11 22.78
C LYS A 261 1.87 -14.83 24.13
N GLU A 262 1.05 -14.42 25.11
CA GLU A 262 0.94 -15.08 26.41
C GLU A 262 0.51 -16.55 26.29
N VAL A 263 -0.43 -16.85 25.38
CA VAL A 263 -0.85 -18.24 25.12
C VAL A 263 0.27 -19.05 24.48
N SER A 264 1.03 -18.48 23.53
CA SER A 264 2.16 -19.19 22.91
C SER A 264 3.32 -19.44 23.88
N GLU A 265 3.60 -18.49 24.78
CA GLU A 265 4.63 -18.65 25.81
C GLU A 265 4.18 -19.62 26.92
N GLY A 266 2.90 -19.63 27.28
CA GLY A 266 2.33 -20.57 28.25
C GLY A 266 2.20 -22.01 27.73
N VAL A 267 2.01 -22.21 26.42
CA VAL A 267 2.00 -23.54 25.79
C VAL A 267 3.41 -24.12 25.71
N ASN A 268 4.43 -23.32 25.35
CA ASN A 268 5.82 -23.77 25.35
C ASN A 268 6.31 -24.12 26.78
N GLY A 269 5.92 -23.36 27.80
CA GLY A 269 6.22 -23.69 29.20
C GLY A 269 5.51 -24.93 29.75
N ALA A 270 4.43 -25.39 29.10
CA ALA A 270 3.72 -26.62 29.44
C ALA A 270 4.25 -27.84 28.67
N GLU A 271 4.90 -27.64 27.53
CA GLU A 271 5.53 -28.69 26.73
C GLU A 271 6.91 -29.07 27.29
N GLU A 272 7.72 -28.10 27.73
CA GLU A 272 8.97 -28.37 28.47
C GLU A 272 8.73 -29.16 29.78
N ARG A 273 7.63 -28.87 30.49
CA ARG A 273 7.25 -29.62 31.70
C ARG A 273 6.71 -31.02 31.43
N LYS A 274 6.32 -31.35 30.20
CA LYS A 274 5.94 -32.73 29.84
C LYS A 274 7.17 -33.56 29.48
N GLU A 275 8.14 -32.99 28.77
CA GLU A 275 9.43 -33.66 28.55
C GLU A 275 10.18 -33.92 29.87
N GLU A 276 10.17 -32.99 30.82
CA GLU A 276 10.85 -33.18 32.11
C GLU A 276 10.20 -34.29 32.97
N VAL A 277 8.87 -34.44 32.90
CA VAL A 277 8.14 -35.51 33.63
C VAL A 277 8.28 -36.88 32.97
N ASP A 278 8.46 -36.94 31.64
CA ASP A 278 8.67 -38.20 30.94
C ASP A 278 10.12 -38.72 31.10
N VAL A 279 11.11 -37.82 31.29
CA VAL A 279 12.48 -38.21 31.65
C VAL A 279 12.57 -38.79 33.08
N GLU A 280 11.88 -38.19 34.07
CA GLU A 280 11.86 -38.73 35.43
C GLU A 280 11.14 -40.10 35.53
N LYS A 281 10.20 -40.40 34.64
CA LYS A 281 9.51 -41.70 34.62
C LYS A 281 10.33 -42.81 33.96
N GLU A 282 11.18 -42.50 32.98
CA GLU A 282 12.10 -43.48 32.41
C GLU A 282 13.23 -43.87 33.37
N GLU A 283 13.70 -42.96 34.23
CA GLU A 283 14.73 -43.29 35.23
C GLU A 283 14.22 -44.20 36.37
N ILE A 284 12.92 -44.17 36.69
CA ILE A 284 12.36 -45.02 37.74
C ILE A 284 12.17 -46.47 37.25
N GLN A 285 12.03 -46.71 35.94
CA GLN A 285 11.79 -48.05 35.40
C GLN A 285 13.05 -48.90 35.17
N VAL A 286 14.24 -48.29 35.24
CA VAL A 286 15.54 -49.01 35.10
C VAL A 286 16.07 -49.51 36.45
N GLY A 287 15.44 -49.15 37.57
CA GLY A 287 15.87 -49.52 38.92
C GLY A 287 15.26 -50.80 39.51
N GLU A 288 14.34 -51.48 38.81
CA GLU A 288 13.60 -52.64 39.34
C GLU A 288 13.94 -53.98 38.65
N GLU A 289 15.11 -54.06 38.01
CA GLU A 289 15.71 -55.34 37.56
C GLU A 289 17.21 -55.39 37.90
N VAL A 290 17.55 -55.55 39.19
CA VAL A 290 18.85 -56.11 39.63
C VAL A 290 18.62 -57.05 40.82
#